data_AF-A0A2N2B6P8-F1
#
_entry.id   AF-A0A2N2B6P8-F1
#
_cell.length_a   1.000
_cell.length_b   1.000
_cell.length_c   1.000
_cell.angle_alpha   90.00
_cell.angle_beta   90.00
_cell.angle_gamma   90.00
#
_symmetry.space_group_name_H-M   'P 1'
#
loop_
_entity.id
_entity.type
_entity.pdbx_description
1 polymer ?
#
loop_
_entity_poly.entity_id
_entity_poly.type
_entity_poly.pdbx_seq_one_letter_code
_entity_poly.pdbx_strand_id
1 'polypeptide(L)'
;MLFNEFGNKQNKAIILIHGYGISWRMWKPQIDVLSNDYFVIVPVLDGHDIENKSTFTTVEKAAADISDYVYKHMGNMSLQFAAHRWVLQLWLR
;
A
#
# COMPACT_ATOMS: atom_id res chain seq x y z
N MET A 1 -6.48 8.33 3.91
CA MET A 1 -5.70 7.43 3.04
C MET A 1 -6.43 7.08 1.75
N LEU A 2 -5.76 7.26 0.61
CA LEU A 2 -6.21 6.78 -0.70
C LEU A 2 -5.57 5.44 -1.04
N PHE A 3 -6.20 4.66 -1.90
CA PHE A 3 -5.69 3.38 -2.38
C PHE A 3 -5.74 3.37 -3.90
N ASN A 4 -4.57 3.23 -4.54
CA ASN A 4 -4.50 3.04 -5.98
C ASN A 4 -4.57 1.54 -6.29
N GLU A 5 -5.42 1.16 -7.23
CA GLU A 5 -5.70 -0.23 -7.58
C GLU A 5 -5.33 -0.47 -9.05
N PHE A 6 -4.64 -1.58 -9.33
CA PHE A 6 -4.20 -1.93 -10.67
C PHE A 6 -4.35 -3.44 -10.93
N GLY A 7 -4.57 -3.81 -12.19
CA GLY A 7 -4.78 -5.21 -12.60
C GLY A 7 -6.20 -5.73 -12.32
N ASN A 8 -6.36 -7.05 -12.38
CA ASN A 8 -7.66 -7.71 -12.25
C ASN A 8 -7.97 -8.06 -10.78
N LYS A 9 -9.08 -7.56 -10.23
CA LYS A 9 -9.58 -7.84 -8.86
C LYS A 9 -9.84 -9.32 -8.54
N GLN A 10 -9.98 -10.18 -9.54
CA GLN A 10 -10.12 -11.64 -9.36
C GLN A 10 -8.78 -12.34 -9.12
N ASN A 11 -7.65 -11.68 -9.40
CA ASN A 11 -6.32 -12.25 -9.18
C ASN A 11 -5.92 -12.18 -7.69
N LYS A 12 -4.85 -12.91 -7.34
CA LYS A 12 -4.25 -12.78 -6.01
C LYS A 12 -3.78 -11.34 -5.80
N ALA A 13 -3.95 -10.83 -4.58
CA ALA A 13 -3.63 -9.45 -4.25
C ALA A 13 -2.21 -9.30 -3.71
N ILE A 14 -1.56 -8.21 -4.07
CA ILE A 14 -0.28 -7.75 -3.50
C ILE A 14 -0.45 -6.30 -3.06
N ILE A 15 0.09 -5.96 -1.89
CA ILE A 15 0.12 -4.59 -1.39
C ILE A 15 1.55 -4.04 -1.38
N LEU A 16 1.74 -2.87 -2.00
CA LEU A 16 3.04 -2.20 -2.10
C LEU A 16 3.03 -0.94 -1.22
N ILE A 17 3.78 -0.97 -0.12
CA ILE A 17 3.81 0.14 0.85
C ILE A 17 5.16 0.84 0.75
N HIS A 18 5.14 2.11 0.36
CA HIS A 18 6.35 2.92 0.26
C HIS A 18 6.86 3.37 1.65
N GLY A 19 8.11 3.83 1.71
CA GLY A 19 8.72 4.37 2.93
C GLY A 19 8.52 5.88 3.10
N TYR A 20 9.00 6.41 4.23
CA TYR A 20 9.00 7.85 4.55
C TYR A 20 9.79 8.67 3.51
N GLY A 21 9.29 9.87 3.18
CA GLY A 21 9.95 10.80 2.26
C GLY A 21 9.91 10.42 0.78
N ILE A 22 9.16 9.37 0.42
CA ILE A 22 9.03 8.88 -0.96
C ILE A 22 7.53 8.75 -1.28
N SER A 23 7.14 9.05 -2.52
CA SER A 23 5.77 8.87 -3.00
C SER A 23 5.52 7.43 -3.44
N TRP A 24 4.27 6.97 -3.35
CA TRP A 24 3.78 5.70 -3.91
C TRP A 24 4.23 5.45 -5.35
N ARG A 25 4.50 6.51 -6.12
CA ARG A 25 4.97 6.46 -7.52
C ARG A 25 6.32 5.75 -7.68
N MET A 26 7.10 5.54 -6.61
CA MET A 26 8.31 4.72 -6.66
C MET A 26 8.02 3.30 -7.16
N TRP A 27 6.78 2.82 -6.99
CA TRP A 27 6.36 1.48 -7.38
C TRP A 27 5.97 1.35 -8.85
N LYS A 28 5.99 2.43 -9.66
CA LYS A 28 5.57 2.38 -11.07
C LYS A 28 6.16 1.19 -11.84
N PRO A 29 7.48 0.92 -11.81
CA PRO A 29 8.04 -0.24 -12.51
C PRO A 29 7.48 -1.58 -12.03
N GLN A 30 7.23 -1.72 -10.72
CA GLN A 30 6.67 -2.94 -10.13
C GLN A 30 5.19 -3.07 -10.44
N ILE A 31 4.42 -1.97 -10.44
CA ILE A 31 3.01 -1.95 -10.83
C ILE A 31 2.88 -2.43 -12.28
N ASP A 32 3.67 -1.86 -13.21
CA ASP A 32 3.61 -2.18 -14.64
C ASP A 32 3.82 -3.67 -14.93
N VAL A 33 4.66 -4.35 -14.13
CA VAL A 33 4.93 -5.79 -14.29
C VAL A 33 3.93 -6.65 -13.51
N LEU A 34 3.71 -6.35 -12.22
CA LEU A 34 2.90 -7.20 -11.34
C LEU A 34 1.41 -7.15 -11.67
N SER A 35 0.91 -6.05 -12.20
CA SER A 35 -0.51 -5.92 -12.54
C SER A 35 -0.98 -6.82 -13.68
N ASN A 36 -0.05 -7.47 -14.40
CA ASN A 36 -0.38 -8.50 -15.39
C ASN A 36 -0.93 -9.77 -14.74
N ASP A 37 -0.40 -10.14 -13.56
CA ASP A 37 -0.71 -11.42 -12.89
C ASP A 37 -1.40 -11.25 -11.53
N TYR A 38 -1.35 -10.05 -10.93
CA TYR A 38 -1.84 -9.75 -9.59
C TYR A 38 -2.80 -8.57 -9.58
N PHE A 39 -3.67 -8.55 -8.57
CA PHE A 39 -4.35 -7.33 -8.16
C PHE A 39 -3.41 -6.50 -7.27
N VAL A 40 -2.88 -5.41 -7.80
CA VAL A 40 -1.88 -4.59 -7.09
C VAL A 40 -2.58 -3.43 -6.41
N ILE A 41 -2.44 -3.35 -5.08
CA ILE A 41 -2.95 -2.27 -4.24
C ILE A 41 -1.76 -1.45 -3.76
N VAL A 42 -1.82 -0.13 -3.94
CA VAL A 42 -0.78 0.80 -3.51
C VAL A 42 -1.40 1.88 -2.64
N PRO A 43 -1.33 1.75 -1.29
CA PRO A 43 -1.78 2.77 -0.38
C PRO A 43 -0.95 4.04 -0.55
N VAL A 44 -1.64 5.18 -0.61
CA VAL A 44 -1.03 6.49 -0.60
C VAL A 44 -0.99 6.95 0.86
N LEU A 45 0.17 6.82 1.51
CA LEU A 45 0.31 7.22 2.92
C LEU A 45 0.00 8.72 3.04
N ASP A 46 -0.85 9.06 4.01
CA ASP A 46 -1.24 10.45 4.22
C ASP A 46 0.01 11.33 4.42
N GLY A 47 0.03 12.55 3.89
CA GLY A 47 1.18 13.46 3.95
C GLY A 47 2.35 13.14 3.00
N HIS A 48 2.24 12.09 2.16
CA HIS A 48 3.32 11.65 1.27
C HIS A 48 2.99 11.71 -0.22
N ASP A 49 1.86 12.33 -0.59
CA ASP A 49 1.53 12.60 -1.99
C ASP A 49 1.62 14.09 -2.31
N ILE A 50 2.15 14.37 -3.50
CA ILE A 50 2.35 15.75 -3.98
C ILE A 50 1.07 16.34 -4.57
N GLU A 51 0.20 15.48 -5.11
CA GLU A 51 -1.05 15.89 -5.76
C GLU A 51 -2.20 15.96 -4.76
N ASN A 52 -2.27 14.99 -3.84
CA ASN A 52 -3.28 14.93 -2.79
C ASN A 52 -2.70 15.30 -1.42
N LYS A 53 -2.89 16.56 -1.02
CA LYS A 53 -2.45 17.03 0.30
C LYS A 53 -3.31 16.41 1.40
N SER A 54 -2.68 15.64 2.26
CA SER A 54 -3.25 15.14 3.51
C SER A 54 -2.20 15.22 4.62
N THR A 55 -2.58 14.91 5.86
CA THR A 55 -1.68 15.00 7.02
C THR A 55 -1.35 13.60 7.52
N PHE A 56 -0.07 13.25 7.52
CA PHE A 56 0.40 12.08 8.26
C PHE A 56 0.23 12.33 9.76
N THR A 57 -0.34 11.37 10.48
CA THR A 57 -0.54 11.49 11.93
C THR A 57 0.30 10.46 12.67
N THR A 58 -0.04 9.17 12.56
CA THR A 58 0.71 8.09 13.19
C THR A 58 0.82 6.87 12.28
N VAL A 59 1.80 6.01 12.60
CA VAL A 59 2.01 4.74 11.88
C VAL A 59 0.86 3.78 12.17
N GLU A 60 0.35 3.77 13.40
CA GLU A 60 -0.76 2.94 13.84
C GLU A 60 -2.04 3.27 13.08
N LYS A 61 -2.32 4.57 12.86
CA LYS A 61 -3.45 4.98 12.03
C LYS A 61 -3.28 4.48 10.59
N ALA A 62 -2.08 4.65 10.02
CA ALA A 62 -1.81 4.17 8.67
C ALA A 62 -1.96 2.65 8.56
N ALA A 63 -1.48 1.89 9.54
CA ALA A 63 -1.64 0.45 9.62
C ALA A 63 -3.12 0.04 9.75
N ALA A 64 -3.88 0.73 10.59
CA ALA A 64 -5.32 0.50 10.76
C ALA A 64 -6.09 0.79 9.47
N ASP A 65 -5.83 1.92 8.79
CA ASP A 65 -6.47 2.27 7.53
C ASP A 65 -6.21 1.20 6.45
N ILE A 66 -4.97 0.70 6.36
CA ILE A 66 -4.59 -0.37 5.42
C ILE A 66 -5.29 -1.68 5.78
N SER A 67 -5.26 -2.06 7.06
CA SER A 67 -5.90 -3.29 7.55
C SER A 67 -7.40 -3.27 7.30
N ASP A 68 -8.07 -2.14 7.58
CA ASP A 68 -9.50 -1.94 7.34
C ASP A 68 -9.83 -2.05 5.85
N TYR A 69 -9.01 -1.46 4.98
CA TYR A 69 -9.19 -1.56 3.54
C TYR A 69 -9.08 -3.02 3.07
N VAL A 70 -8.05 -3.74 3.51
CA VAL A 70 -7.85 -5.16 3.16
C VAL A 70 -9.01 -6.01 3.68
N TYR A 71 -9.42 -5.83 4.93
CA TYR A 71 -10.51 -6.59 5.53
C TYR A 71 -11.84 -6.39 4.77
N LYS A 72 -12.16 -5.15 4.41
CA LYS A 72 -13.40 -4.80 3.71
C LYS A 72 -13.44 -5.30 2.26
N HIS A 73 -12.30 -5.34 1.57
CA HIS A 73 -12.26 -5.60 0.12
C HIS A 73 -11.76 -7.01 -0.25
N MET A 74 -11.03 -7.69 0.64
CA MET A 74 -10.27 -8.90 0.29
C MET A 74 -10.52 -10.10 1.21
N GLY A 75 -11.20 -9.92 2.36
CA GLY A 75 -11.42 -11.00 3.32
C GLY A 75 -10.10 -11.60 3.86
N ASN A 76 -10.03 -12.93 4.01
CA ASN A 76 -8.89 -13.68 4.58
C ASN A 76 -7.79 -14.06 3.56
N MET A 77 -7.40 -13.16 2.66
CA MET A 77 -6.35 -13.46 1.68
C MET A 77 -4.93 -13.31 2.25
N SER A 78 -4.00 -14.15 1.77
CA SER A 78 -2.58 -14.09 2.08
C SER A 78 -1.97 -12.79 1.55
N LEU A 79 -1.56 -11.90 2.46
CA LEU A 79 -0.98 -10.60 2.14
C LEU A 79 0.55 -10.71 2.04
N GLN A 80 1.11 -10.39 0.87
CA GLN A 80 2.55 -10.22 0.72
C GLN A 80 2.92 -8.75 0.81
N PHE A 81 3.78 -8.42 1.77
CA PHE A 81 4.26 -7.06 2.00
C PHE A 81 5.62 -6.86 1.32
N ALA A 82 5.67 -5.94 0.37
CA ALA A 82 6.92 -5.33 -0.06
C ALA A 82 7.00 -3.92 0.56
N ALA A 83 7.97 -3.75 1.45
CA ALA A 83 8.19 -2.51 2.18
C ALA A 83 9.67 -2.12 2.14
N HIS A 84 9.96 -0.84 1.93
CA HIS A 84 11.33 -0.34 2.05
C HIS A 84 11.73 -0.18 3.52
N ARG A 85 13.03 -0.34 3.81
CA ARG A 85 13.68 -0.60 5.13
C ARG A 85 13.08 0.03 6.39
N TRP A 86 12.46 1.21 6.32
CA TRP A 86 11.88 1.91 7.47
C TRP A 86 10.50 1.40 7.90
N VAL A 87 9.70 0.83 6.99
CA VAL A 87 8.33 0.35 7.29
C VAL A 87 8.35 -0.97 8.08
N LEU A 88 9.28 -1.87 7.77
CA LEU A 88 9.41 -3.17 8.46
C LEU A 88 9.86 -3.05 9.91
N GLN A 89 10.59 -2.00 10.27
CA GLN A 89 11.14 -1.81 11.62
C GLN A 89 10.10 -1.30 12.64
N LEU A 90 8.95 -0.81 12.17
CA LEU A 90 7.87 -0.25 12.98
C LEU A 90 6.69 -1.21 13.21
N TRP A 91 6.49 -2.19 12.32
CA TRP A 91 5.41 -3.19 12.44
C TRP A 91 5.77 -4.39 13.33
N LEU A 92 7.04 -4.53 13.73
CA LEU A 92 7.53 -5.62 14.60
C LEU A 92 7.75 -5.17 16.05
N ARG A 93 7.16 -4.04 16.45
CA ARG A 93 7.18 -3.57 17.84
C ARG A 93 5.83 -3.81 18.51
#